data_AF-A0A9P6G5Y0-F1
#
_entry.id   AF-A0A9P6G5Y0-F1
#
_cell.length_a   1.000
_cell.length_b   1.000
_cell.length_c   1.000
_cell.angle_alpha   90.00
_cell.angle_beta   90.00
_cell.angle_gamma   90.00
#
_symmetry.space_group_name_H-M   'P 1'
#
loop_
_entity.id
_entity.type
_entity.pdbx_description
1 polymer ?
#
loop_
_entity_poly.entity_id
_entity_poly.type
_entity_poly.pdbx_seq_one_letter_code
_entity_poly.pdbx_strand_id
1 'polypeptide(L)'
;MVFPSHSTHTLQPLDVSIFGPLSSYYSSELSRQQQRSHGLLPVVKADFYGLFKSAYASSFTAANIMAAFEATGIWPIDRTPVTTKFNYTTPPEQIDQIGSSHLSPADWKRTQRLLEQVVKDNNDVLVRKLTGAIHRASVQNKLLQLENEGSLTSLNTKNKRTKRGRRLPLNKQEAREKREIDKLVREKEKAEKAAKRELEKQQKNSEKALQTSQKGKRKASKALPKPKKRQKRSSRGGPRGGRSDEPMGAPSPTPARVTQSGRSVNLPSKFR
;
A
#
# COMPACT_ATOMS: atom_id res chain seq x y z
N MET A 1 43.59 -15.44 -20.69
CA MET A 1 43.98 -14.25 -21.47
C MET A 1 44.79 -13.35 -20.55
N VAL A 2 45.96 -12.90 -20.99
CA VAL A 2 46.77 -11.89 -20.29
C VAL A 2 46.84 -10.68 -21.20
N PHE A 3 46.48 -9.50 -20.69
CA PHE A 3 46.55 -8.25 -21.44
C PHE A 3 47.83 -7.49 -21.07
N PRO A 4 48.43 -6.72 -21.99
CA PRO A 4 49.52 -5.82 -21.66
C PRO A 4 49.08 -4.73 -20.67
N SER A 5 50.05 -4.09 -20.00
CA SER A 5 49.77 -2.93 -19.15
C SER A 5 49.03 -1.83 -19.92
N HIS A 6 48.22 -1.05 -19.20
CA HIS A 6 47.39 0.05 -19.74
C HIS A 6 46.43 -0.31 -20.89
N SER A 7 46.27 -1.57 -21.28
CA SER A 7 45.51 -1.96 -22.49
C SER A 7 44.04 -2.31 -22.24
N THR A 8 43.53 -2.17 -21.02
CA THR A 8 42.17 -2.62 -20.66
C THR A 8 41.09 -1.86 -21.42
N HIS A 9 41.20 -0.53 -21.46
CA HIS A 9 40.35 0.41 -22.19
C HIS A 9 40.30 0.19 -23.73
N THR A 10 41.11 -0.72 -24.27
CA THR A 10 41.17 -1.05 -25.70
C THR A 10 40.81 -2.52 -25.97
N LEU A 11 41.23 -3.44 -25.10
CA LEU A 11 41.15 -4.89 -25.33
C LEU A 11 40.14 -5.62 -24.43
N GLN A 12 39.55 -4.97 -23.42
CA GLN A 12 38.54 -5.61 -22.56
C GLN A 12 37.13 -5.20 -22.98
N PRO A 13 36.27 -6.14 -23.43
CA PRO A 13 34.90 -5.83 -23.89
C PRO A 13 34.07 -5.03 -22.86
N LEU A 14 34.26 -5.35 -21.58
CA LEU A 14 33.57 -4.68 -20.48
C LEU A 14 33.90 -3.18 -20.40
N ASP A 15 35.19 -2.83 -20.41
CA ASP A 15 35.67 -1.44 -20.37
C ASP A 15 35.28 -0.68 -21.65
N VAL A 16 35.42 -1.33 -22.82
CA VAL A 16 35.26 -0.69 -24.14
C VAL A 16 33.80 -0.36 -24.47
N SER A 17 32.83 -1.19 -24.07
CA SER A 17 31.45 -1.03 -24.55
C SER A 17 30.34 -1.31 -23.54
N ILE A 18 30.62 -1.89 -22.36
CA ILE A 18 29.55 -2.23 -21.39
C ILE A 18 29.50 -1.24 -20.23
N PHE A 19 30.63 -0.81 -19.68
CA PHE A 19 30.66 0.07 -18.51
C PHE A 19 30.18 1.51 -18.83
N GLY A 20 30.41 2.01 -20.04
CA GLY A 20 29.84 3.29 -20.51
C GLY A 20 28.31 3.31 -20.45
N PRO A 21 27.62 2.41 -21.20
CA PRO A 21 26.15 2.28 -21.12
C PRO A 21 25.64 1.96 -19.72
N LEU A 22 26.30 1.09 -18.94
CA LEU A 22 25.94 0.80 -17.55
C LEU A 22 25.92 2.07 -16.69
N SER A 23 26.95 2.93 -16.81
CA SER A 23 27.04 4.20 -16.09
C SER A 23 25.92 5.18 -16.50
N SER A 24 25.63 5.27 -17.81
CA SER A 24 24.56 6.12 -18.34
C SER A 24 23.16 5.65 -17.88
N TYR A 25 22.87 4.36 -17.97
CA TYR A 25 21.62 3.80 -17.45
C TYR A 25 21.51 3.95 -15.93
N TYR A 26 22.58 3.73 -15.17
CA TYR A 26 22.56 3.92 -13.72
C TYR A 26 22.33 5.39 -13.31
N SER A 27 22.90 6.34 -14.05
CA SER A 27 22.63 7.77 -13.88
C SER A 27 21.16 8.10 -14.21
N SER A 28 20.60 7.49 -15.25
CA SER A 28 19.18 7.61 -15.61
C SER A 28 18.24 7.01 -14.55
N GLU A 29 18.63 5.89 -13.94
CA GLU A 29 17.93 5.27 -12.80
C GLU A 29 17.92 6.18 -11.57
N LEU A 30 19.05 6.81 -11.24
CA LEU A 30 19.17 7.79 -10.15
C LEU A 30 18.25 9.00 -10.39
N SER A 31 18.34 9.63 -11.56
CA SER A 31 17.47 10.75 -11.93
C SER A 31 15.99 10.39 -11.87
N ARG A 32 15.62 9.18 -12.32
CA ARG A 32 14.24 8.69 -12.24
C ARG A 32 13.80 8.42 -10.80
N GLN A 33 14.67 7.93 -9.93
CA GLN A 33 14.35 7.77 -8.50
C GLN A 33 14.20 9.13 -7.79
N GLN A 34 15.05 10.11 -8.13
CA GLN A 34 14.93 11.47 -7.61
C GLN A 34 13.60 12.12 -8.05
N GLN A 35 13.23 11.99 -9.33
CA GLN A 35 11.95 12.47 -9.85
C GLN A 35 10.76 11.77 -9.19
N ARG A 36 10.77 10.44 -9.07
CA ARG A 36 9.70 9.66 -8.41
C ARG A 36 9.54 10.01 -6.93
N SER A 37 10.61 10.45 -6.28
CA SER A 37 10.57 10.82 -4.86
C SER A 37 10.45 12.33 -4.62
N HIS A 38 10.35 13.15 -5.66
CA HIS A 38 10.39 14.62 -5.59
C HIS A 38 11.58 15.16 -4.78
N GLY A 39 12.71 14.43 -4.78
CA GLY A 39 13.87 14.72 -3.93
C GLY A 39 13.66 14.50 -2.42
N LEU A 40 12.47 14.08 -1.97
CA LEU A 40 12.13 13.90 -0.54
C LEU A 40 12.81 12.68 0.10
N LEU A 41 13.40 11.80 -0.71
CA LEU A 41 14.17 10.64 -0.24
C LEU A 41 15.62 10.72 -0.73
N PRO A 42 16.61 10.87 0.17
CA PRO A 42 18.00 10.68 -0.21
C PRO A 42 18.22 9.22 -0.62
N VAL A 43 19.02 9.04 -1.68
CA VAL A 43 19.51 7.73 -2.09
C VAL A 43 20.49 7.23 -1.02
N VAL A 44 20.30 5.99 -0.56
CA VAL A 44 21.16 5.34 0.44
C VAL A 44 21.71 4.03 -0.12
N LYS A 45 22.78 3.49 0.49
CA LYS A 45 23.43 2.23 0.07
C LYS A 45 22.46 1.04 -0.06
N ALA A 46 21.33 1.04 0.64
CA ALA A 46 20.30 0.01 0.52
C ALA A 46 19.53 0.05 -0.82
N ASP A 47 19.44 1.22 -1.47
CA ASP A 47 18.76 1.39 -2.76
C ASP A 47 19.65 0.96 -3.93
N PHE A 48 20.99 0.98 -3.75
CA PHE A 48 21.99 0.70 -4.78
C PHE A 48 21.65 -0.55 -5.60
N TYR A 49 21.39 -1.69 -4.95
CA TYR A 49 21.16 -2.94 -5.66
C TYR A 49 19.89 -2.91 -6.54
N GLY A 50 18.84 -2.20 -6.12
CA GLY A 50 17.62 -2.07 -6.91
C GLY A 50 17.86 -1.26 -8.20
N LEU A 51 18.54 -0.12 -8.06
CA LEU A 51 18.89 0.77 -9.17
C LEU A 51 19.93 0.13 -10.10
N PHE A 52 20.98 -0.46 -9.53
CA PHE A 52 22.02 -1.19 -10.25
C PHE A 52 21.43 -2.37 -11.03
N LYS A 53 20.53 -3.17 -10.43
CA LYS A 53 19.91 -4.30 -11.14
C LYS A 53 19.09 -3.83 -12.37
N SER A 54 18.40 -2.70 -12.26
CA SER A 54 17.65 -2.11 -13.39
C SER A 54 18.60 -1.66 -14.49
N ALA A 55 19.66 -0.91 -14.15
CA ALA A 55 20.68 -0.46 -15.11
C ALA A 55 21.45 -1.63 -15.75
N TYR A 56 21.78 -2.66 -14.96
CA TYR A 56 22.46 -3.88 -15.41
C TYR A 56 21.64 -4.63 -16.46
N ALA A 57 20.33 -4.81 -16.21
CA ALA A 57 19.43 -5.48 -17.18
C ALA A 57 19.33 -4.72 -18.51
N SER A 58 19.44 -3.38 -18.49
CA SER A 58 19.42 -2.54 -19.70
C SER A 58 20.77 -2.46 -20.43
N SER A 59 21.89 -2.64 -19.73
CA SER A 59 23.25 -2.56 -20.32
C SER A 59 23.80 -3.91 -20.77
N PHE A 60 23.61 -4.98 -20.00
CA PHE A 60 24.09 -6.33 -20.32
C PHE A 60 23.10 -7.09 -21.21
N THR A 61 22.72 -6.49 -22.34
CA THR A 61 21.93 -7.17 -23.38
C THR A 61 22.84 -8.03 -24.26
N ALA A 62 22.28 -9.08 -24.88
CA ALA A 62 23.06 -9.93 -25.80
C ALA A 62 23.64 -9.12 -26.98
N ALA A 63 22.90 -8.13 -27.49
CA ALA A 63 23.36 -7.23 -28.54
C ALA A 63 24.59 -6.41 -28.09
N ASN A 64 24.52 -5.77 -26.91
CA ASN A 64 25.62 -4.98 -26.39
C ASN A 64 26.86 -5.85 -26.09
N ILE A 65 26.66 -7.07 -25.60
CA ILE A 65 27.74 -8.03 -25.35
C ILE A 65 28.42 -8.43 -26.65
N MET A 66 27.68 -8.80 -27.70
CA MET A 66 28.27 -9.15 -29.00
C MET A 66 29.03 -7.96 -29.61
N ALA A 67 28.43 -6.76 -29.62
CA ALA A 67 29.08 -5.54 -30.08
C ALA A 67 30.37 -5.20 -29.29
N ALA A 68 30.43 -5.53 -27.99
CA ALA A 68 31.63 -5.34 -27.17
C ALA A 68 32.80 -6.27 -27.56
N PHE A 69 32.49 -7.51 -27.95
CA PHE A 69 33.50 -8.47 -28.45
C PHE A 69 33.96 -8.12 -29.88
N GLU A 70 33.07 -7.56 -30.70
CA GLU A 70 33.37 -7.06 -32.04
C GLU A 70 34.25 -5.79 -31.97
N ALA A 71 33.88 -4.82 -31.13
CA ALA A 71 34.62 -3.56 -30.94
C ALA A 71 36.01 -3.74 -30.29
N THR A 72 36.30 -4.92 -29.74
CA THR A 72 37.63 -5.32 -29.23
C THR A 72 38.39 -6.24 -30.17
N GLY A 73 37.78 -6.69 -31.27
CA GLY A 73 38.43 -7.58 -32.23
C GLY A 73 38.65 -9.01 -31.75
N ILE A 74 38.01 -9.39 -30.64
CA ILE A 74 38.13 -10.73 -30.04
C ILE A 74 37.17 -11.70 -30.75
N TRP A 75 35.94 -11.25 -31.04
CA TRP A 75 34.96 -12.03 -31.79
C TRP A 75 34.02 -11.13 -32.60
N PRO A 76 34.02 -11.21 -33.95
CA PRO A 76 34.94 -12.00 -34.79
C PRO A 76 36.42 -11.63 -34.56
N ILE A 77 37.33 -12.55 -34.90
CA ILE A 77 38.77 -12.28 -34.78
C ILE A 77 39.18 -11.31 -35.89
N ASP A 78 39.22 -10.02 -35.58
CA ASP A 78 39.67 -8.96 -36.47
C ASP A 78 40.43 -7.88 -35.69
N ARG A 79 41.57 -7.42 -36.21
CA ARG A 79 42.38 -6.38 -35.58
C ARG A 79 41.98 -4.97 -36.02
N THR A 80 41.23 -4.81 -37.13
CA THR A 80 40.90 -3.49 -37.67
C THR A 80 40.16 -2.55 -36.69
N PRO A 81 39.23 -3.00 -35.81
CA PRO A 81 38.52 -2.11 -34.90
C PRO A 81 39.43 -1.54 -33.80
N VAL A 82 40.51 -2.24 -33.47
CA VAL A 82 41.51 -1.81 -32.50
C VAL A 82 42.52 -0.88 -33.16
N THR A 83 43.09 -1.25 -34.32
CA THR A 83 44.10 -0.42 -34.99
C THR A 83 43.53 0.92 -35.47
N THR A 84 42.27 0.95 -35.91
CA THR A 84 41.63 2.18 -36.40
C THR A 84 41.50 3.26 -35.32
N LYS A 85 41.35 2.89 -34.04
CA LYS A 85 41.28 3.84 -32.91
C LYS A 85 42.58 4.63 -32.68
N PHE A 86 43.71 4.14 -33.18
CA PHE A 86 45.02 4.79 -33.08
C PHE A 86 45.39 5.61 -34.33
N ASN A 87 44.54 5.61 -35.36
CA ASN A 87 44.70 6.49 -36.51
C ASN A 87 44.17 7.89 -36.14
N TYR A 88 45.07 8.81 -35.82
CA TYR A 88 44.73 10.18 -35.46
C TYR A 88 44.09 10.94 -36.64
N THR A 89 42.76 10.93 -36.69
CA THR A 89 41.95 11.87 -37.47
C THR A 89 41.12 12.71 -36.50
N THR A 90 40.92 13.98 -36.83
CA THR A 90 40.17 14.95 -36.02
C THR A 90 38.79 14.39 -35.64
N PRO A 91 38.38 14.44 -34.35
CA PRO A 91 37.09 13.89 -33.93
C PRO A 91 35.92 14.58 -34.64
N PRO A 92 34.97 13.83 -35.22
CA PRO A 92 33.66 14.37 -35.57
C PRO A 92 32.92 14.84 -34.31
N GLU A 93 32.12 15.90 -34.42
CA GLU A 93 31.22 16.32 -33.34
C GLU A 93 30.29 15.16 -32.94
N GLN A 94 30.32 14.77 -31.67
CA GLN A 94 29.36 13.83 -31.13
C GLN A 94 28.01 14.53 -30.98
N ILE A 95 27.13 14.31 -31.96
CA ILE A 95 25.72 14.69 -31.84
C ILE A 95 25.08 13.75 -30.82
N ASP A 96 24.93 14.23 -29.59
CA ASP A 96 24.14 13.57 -28.56
C ASP A 96 22.69 13.43 -29.03
N GLN A 97 22.35 12.26 -29.55
CA GLN A 97 20.96 11.90 -29.83
C GLN A 97 20.23 11.68 -28.51
N ILE A 98 19.69 12.77 -27.96
CA ILE A 98 18.79 12.76 -26.80
C ILE A 98 17.53 12.00 -27.22
N GLY A 99 17.52 10.70 -26.90
CA GLY A 99 16.40 9.79 -27.14
C GLY A 99 15.15 10.27 -26.42
N SER A 100 14.30 10.97 -27.16
CA SER A 100 13.01 11.50 -26.69
C SER A 100 12.17 10.36 -26.10
N SER A 101 12.06 10.35 -24.77
CA SER A 101 11.45 9.25 -24.04
C SER A 101 10.07 9.64 -23.50
N HIS A 102 9.08 8.94 -24.04
CA HIS A 102 7.97 8.38 -23.25
C HIS A 102 6.85 9.31 -22.76
N LEU A 103 6.06 9.84 -23.71
CA LEU A 103 4.67 10.19 -23.42
C LEU A 103 3.81 8.90 -23.35
N SER A 104 3.37 8.52 -22.14
CA SER A 104 2.30 7.54 -21.96
C SER A 104 0.95 8.28 -22.05
N PRO A 105 0.22 8.26 -23.18
CA PRO A 105 -0.66 9.38 -23.54
C PRO A 105 -2.04 9.42 -22.85
N ALA A 106 -2.33 8.50 -21.93
CA ALA A 106 -3.67 8.21 -21.42
C ALA A 106 -4.40 9.46 -20.85
N ASP A 107 -5.41 10.02 -21.50
CA ASP A 107 -5.84 9.70 -22.87
C ASP A 107 -6.41 10.95 -23.55
N TRP A 108 -5.63 12.05 -23.63
CA TRP A 108 -6.07 13.29 -24.30
C TRP A 108 -6.54 13.02 -25.73
N LYS A 109 -5.84 12.14 -26.45
CA LYS A 109 -6.22 11.71 -27.81
C LYS A 109 -7.61 11.05 -27.85
N ARG A 110 -8.07 10.45 -26.75
CA ARG A 110 -9.41 9.85 -26.63
C ARG A 110 -10.46 10.88 -26.26
N THR A 111 -10.18 11.82 -25.35
CA THR A 111 -11.09 12.96 -25.08
C THR A 111 -11.22 13.87 -26.30
N GLN A 112 -10.13 14.06 -27.05
CA GLN A 112 -10.11 14.80 -28.31
C GLN A 112 -10.98 14.10 -29.36
N ARG A 113 -10.79 12.80 -29.61
CA ARG A 113 -11.65 12.03 -30.55
C ARG A 113 -13.13 12.09 -30.19
N LEU A 114 -13.47 12.00 -28.89
CA LEU A 114 -14.86 12.13 -28.44
C LEU A 114 -15.42 13.54 -28.66
N LEU A 115 -14.60 14.58 -28.48
CA LEU A 115 -14.97 15.96 -28.75
C LEU A 115 -15.18 16.19 -30.27
N GLU A 116 -14.26 15.70 -31.10
CA GLU A 116 -14.33 15.72 -32.57
C GLU A 116 -15.54 14.94 -33.11
N GLN A 117 -16.06 13.96 -32.36
CA GLN A 117 -17.24 13.18 -32.72
C GLN A 117 -18.56 13.86 -32.32
N VAL A 118 -18.53 14.79 -31.36
CA VAL A 118 -19.71 15.56 -30.87
C VAL A 118 -19.80 16.93 -31.55
N VAL A 119 -18.67 17.55 -31.87
CA VAL A 119 -18.58 18.89 -32.45
C VAL A 119 -18.35 18.80 -33.96
N LYS A 120 -19.31 19.29 -34.75
CA LYS A 120 -19.20 19.30 -36.22
C LYS A 120 -18.21 20.35 -36.74
N ASP A 121 -18.12 21.51 -36.06
CA ASP A 121 -17.28 22.64 -36.47
C ASP A 121 -16.10 22.88 -35.50
N ASN A 122 -15.02 22.10 -35.65
CA ASN A 122 -13.81 22.19 -34.81
C ASN A 122 -13.05 23.53 -34.89
N ASN A 123 -13.43 24.42 -35.81
CA ASN A 123 -12.80 25.73 -35.99
C ASN A 123 -13.47 26.87 -35.21
N ASP A 124 -14.59 26.64 -34.53
CA ASP A 124 -15.18 27.64 -33.63
C ASP A 124 -14.18 28.00 -32.51
N VAL A 125 -14.05 29.31 -32.25
CA VAL A 125 -13.22 29.90 -31.21
C VAL A 125 -13.65 29.40 -29.82
N LEU A 126 -14.94 29.17 -29.59
CA LEU A 126 -15.46 28.63 -28.32
C LEU A 126 -15.04 27.17 -28.12
N VAL A 127 -15.18 26.35 -29.15
CA VAL A 127 -14.70 24.95 -29.16
C VAL A 127 -13.21 24.89 -28.89
N ARG A 128 -12.40 25.72 -29.56
CA ARG A 128 -10.95 25.79 -29.33
C ARG A 128 -10.58 26.19 -27.90
N LYS A 129 -11.28 27.17 -27.31
CA LYS A 129 -11.09 27.55 -25.89
C LYS A 129 -11.44 26.41 -24.94
N LEU A 130 -12.57 25.73 -25.17
CA LEU A 130 -13.01 24.58 -24.37
C LEU A 130 -12.03 23.41 -24.47
N THR A 131 -11.59 23.08 -25.69
CA THR A 131 -10.54 22.08 -26.00
C THR A 131 -9.27 22.36 -25.19
N GLY A 132 -8.77 23.60 -25.22
CA GLY A 132 -7.59 24.02 -24.46
C GLY A 132 -7.77 23.92 -22.94
N ALA A 133 -8.96 24.27 -22.43
CA ALA A 133 -9.28 24.15 -21.01
C ALA A 133 -9.34 22.69 -20.54
N ILE A 134 -9.98 21.80 -21.31
CA ILE A 134 -10.05 20.36 -21.03
C ILE A 134 -8.65 19.73 -21.10
N HIS A 135 -7.84 20.07 -22.10
CA HIS A 135 -6.45 19.60 -22.20
C HIS A 135 -5.65 20.02 -20.97
N ARG A 136 -5.70 21.30 -20.57
CA ARG A 136 -5.02 21.82 -19.39
C ARG A 136 -5.47 21.10 -18.11
N ALA A 137 -6.77 20.92 -17.91
CA ALA A 137 -7.32 20.21 -16.76
C ALA A 137 -6.93 18.72 -16.74
N SER A 138 -6.88 18.07 -17.90
CA SER A 138 -6.44 16.67 -18.02
C SER A 138 -4.95 16.51 -17.67
N VAL A 139 -4.09 17.40 -18.20
CA VAL A 139 -2.66 17.41 -17.90
C VAL A 139 -2.41 17.70 -16.41
N GLN A 140 -3.11 18.68 -15.83
CA GLN A 140 -3.01 18.98 -14.39
C GLN A 140 -3.46 17.81 -13.51
N ASN A 141 -4.58 17.17 -13.81
CA ASN A 141 -5.01 15.98 -13.08
C ASN A 141 -4.00 14.84 -13.19
N LYS A 142 -3.39 14.63 -14.37
CA LYS A 142 -2.38 13.58 -14.51
C LYS A 142 -1.07 13.91 -13.77
N LEU A 143 -0.66 15.18 -13.76
CA LEU A 143 0.47 15.66 -12.96
C LEU A 143 0.23 15.37 -11.46
N LEU A 144 -0.94 15.76 -10.93
CA LEU A 144 -1.33 15.53 -9.54
C LEU A 144 -1.41 14.04 -9.18
N GLN A 145 -1.87 13.18 -10.10
CA GLN A 145 -1.83 11.72 -9.87
C GLN A 145 -0.40 11.21 -9.71
N LEU A 146 0.51 11.58 -10.62
CA LEU A 146 1.91 11.19 -10.57
C LEU A 146 2.61 11.75 -9.32
N GLU A 147 2.26 12.97 -8.90
CA GLU A 147 2.77 13.60 -7.69
C GLU A 147 2.36 12.84 -6.43
N ASN A 148 1.07 12.47 -6.34
CA ASN A 148 0.52 11.67 -5.23
C ASN A 148 1.11 10.26 -5.20
N GLU A 149 1.26 9.58 -6.35
CA GLU A 149 1.92 8.28 -6.46
C GLU A 149 3.38 8.33 -5.97
N GLY A 150 4.14 9.36 -6.39
CA GLY A 150 5.51 9.61 -5.94
C GLY A 150 5.61 9.89 -4.44
N SER A 151 4.70 10.69 -3.90
CA SER A 151 4.62 10.99 -2.47
C SER A 151 4.27 9.75 -1.64
N LEU A 152 3.29 8.96 -2.06
CA LEU A 152 2.85 7.74 -1.37
C LEU A 152 3.91 6.64 -1.41
N THR A 153 4.59 6.45 -2.54
CA THR A 153 5.72 5.50 -2.64
C THR A 153 6.91 5.97 -1.79
N SER A 154 7.15 7.28 -1.69
CA SER A 154 8.18 7.86 -0.84
C SER A 154 7.89 7.67 0.65
N LEU A 155 6.67 7.96 1.11
CA LEU A 155 6.23 7.72 2.48
C LEU A 155 6.31 6.24 2.86
N ASN A 156 5.88 5.34 1.97
CA ASN A 156 6.00 3.90 2.17
C ASN A 156 7.46 3.45 2.30
N THR A 157 8.37 4.01 1.50
CA THR A 157 9.80 3.70 1.57
C THR A 157 10.44 4.26 2.85
N LYS A 158 10.07 5.48 3.26
CA LYS A 158 10.48 6.07 4.55
C LYS A 158 10.00 5.20 5.73
N ASN A 159 8.75 4.75 5.71
CA ASN A 159 8.17 3.83 6.70
C ASN A 159 8.80 2.43 6.70
N LYS A 160 9.29 1.94 5.55
CA LYS A 160 10.10 0.71 5.47
C LYS A 160 11.51 0.91 6.06
N ARG A 161 12.13 2.08 5.85
CA ARG A 161 13.46 2.41 6.43
C ARG A 161 13.41 2.60 7.95
N THR A 162 12.36 3.23 8.50
CA THR A 162 12.20 3.41 9.96
C THR A 162 11.90 2.10 10.69
N LYS A 163 11.18 1.16 10.04
CA LYS A 163 11.04 -0.23 10.49
C LYS A 163 12.37 -0.95 10.35
N ARG A 164 13.27 -0.79 11.34
CA ARG A 164 14.55 -1.51 11.43
C ARG A 164 14.33 -3.00 11.14
N GLY A 165 14.83 -3.45 10.00
CA GLY A 165 14.79 -4.86 9.64
C GLY A 165 15.50 -5.69 10.70
N ARG A 166 14.89 -6.81 11.10
CA ARG A 166 15.54 -7.77 12.01
C ARG A 166 16.84 -8.22 11.35
N ARG A 167 17.99 -7.95 11.97
CA ARG A 167 19.29 -8.43 11.47
C ARG A 167 19.20 -9.94 11.32
N LEU A 168 19.56 -10.46 10.15
CA LEU A 168 19.63 -11.89 9.93
C LEU A 168 20.70 -12.44 10.90
N PRO A 169 20.33 -13.35 11.83
CA PRO A 169 21.30 -13.94 12.75
C PRO A 169 22.28 -14.79 11.95
N LEU A 170 23.57 -14.49 12.07
CA LEU A 170 24.63 -15.19 11.32
C LEU A 170 24.83 -16.62 11.85
N ASN A 171 24.50 -16.86 13.12
CA ASN A 171 24.59 -18.16 13.79
C ASN A 171 23.20 -18.78 14.05
N LYS A 172 23.10 -20.11 13.94
CA LYS A 172 21.86 -20.88 14.14
C LYS A 172 21.37 -20.85 15.60
N GLN A 173 22.28 -20.78 16.59
CA GLN A 173 21.92 -20.62 18.01
C GLN A 173 21.16 -19.30 18.25
N GLU A 174 21.80 -18.17 17.91
CA GLU A 174 21.19 -16.83 18.04
C GLU A 174 19.83 -16.73 17.34
N ALA A 175 19.66 -17.44 16.21
CA ALA A 175 18.42 -17.47 15.47
C ALA A 175 17.27 -18.15 16.25
N ARG A 176 17.58 -19.16 17.07
CA ARG A 176 16.61 -19.84 17.95
C ARG A 176 16.29 -18.97 19.16
N GLU A 177 17.31 -18.51 19.87
CA GLU A 177 17.16 -17.64 21.06
C GLU A 177 16.34 -16.38 20.76
N LYS A 178 16.64 -15.67 19.66
CA LYS A 178 15.87 -14.49 19.23
C LYS A 178 14.41 -14.81 18.90
N ARG A 179 14.12 -16.00 18.33
CA ARG A 179 12.74 -16.45 18.05
C ARG A 179 11.96 -16.75 19.34
N GLU A 180 12.59 -17.30 20.35
CA GLU A 180 11.95 -17.55 21.66
C GLU A 180 11.69 -16.24 22.40
N ILE A 181 12.66 -15.33 22.45
CA ILE A 181 12.46 -13.97 23.00
C ILE A 181 11.31 -13.26 22.27
N ASP A 182 11.28 -13.30 20.93
CA ASP A 182 10.18 -12.74 20.13
C ASP A 182 8.81 -13.40 20.39
N LYS A 183 8.79 -14.67 20.79
CA LYS A 183 7.55 -15.39 21.14
C LYS A 183 7.06 -14.93 22.52
N LEU A 184 7.95 -14.91 23.51
CA LEU A 184 7.67 -14.46 24.87
C LEU A 184 7.22 -13.00 24.93
N VAL A 185 7.85 -12.10 24.17
CA VAL A 185 7.41 -10.68 24.08
C VAL A 185 5.99 -10.58 23.52
N ARG A 186 5.67 -11.31 22.44
CA ARG A 186 4.31 -11.32 21.86
C ARG A 186 3.27 -11.97 22.76
N GLU A 187 3.65 -12.94 23.58
CA GLU A 187 2.76 -13.55 24.57
C GLU A 187 2.52 -12.60 25.76
N LYS A 188 3.55 -11.92 26.26
CA LYS A 188 3.38 -10.87 27.30
C LYS A 188 2.53 -9.69 26.81
N GLU A 189 2.75 -9.17 25.61
CA GLU A 189 1.95 -8.06 25.06
C GLU A 189 0.46 -8.46 24.91
N LYS A 190 0.19 -9.70 24.47
CA LYS A 190 -1.18 -10.25 24.43
C LYS A 190 -1.78 -10.39 25.83
N ALA A 191 -1.02 -10.91 26.80
CA ALA A 191 -1.47 -11.09 28.17
C ALA A 191 -1.77 -9.76 28.86
N GLU A 192 -0.91 -8.75 28.71
CA GLU A 192 -1.15 -7.40 29.22
C GLU A 192 -2.40 -6.77 28.60
N LYS A 193 -2.56 -6.89 27.27
CA LYS A 193 -3.75 -6.40 26.55
C LYS A 193 -5.03 -7.13 26.94
N ALA A 194 -4.95 -8.41 27.32
CA ALA A 194 -6.06 -9.16 27.89
C ALA A 194 -6.39 -8.68 29.32
N ALA A 195 -5.39 -8.61 30.20
CA ALA A 195 -5.55 -8.14 31.57
C ALA A 195 -6.13 -6.72 31.65
N LYS A 196 -5.69 -5.81 30.77
CA LYS A 196 -6.20 -4.43 30.68
C LYS A 196 -7.68 -4.38 30.30
N ARG A 197 -8.14 -5.28 29.43
CA ARG A 197 -9.57 -5.46 29.06
C ARG A 197 -10.37 -6.09 30.19
N GLU A 198 -9.79 -7.05 30.92
CA GLU A 198 -10.42 -7.67 32.09
C GLU A 198 -10.65 -6.63 33.20
N LEU A 199 -9.65 -5.80 33.48
CA LEU A 199 -9.73 -4.70 34.45
C LEU A 199 -10.80 -3.66 34.08
N GLU A 200 -10.83 -3.22 32.82
CA GLU A 200 -11.85 -2.28 32.31
C GLU A 200 -13.27 -2.86 32.43
N LYS A 201 -13.43 -4.17 32.20
CA LYS A 201 -14.70 -4.90 32.36
C LYS A 201 -15.09 -5.02 33.84
N GLN A 202 -14.14 -5.26 34.74
CA GLN A 202 -14.38 -5.30 36.18
C GLN A 202 -14.79 -3.93 36.73
N GLN A 203 -14.12 -2.84 36.30
CA GLN A 203 -14.49 -1.46 36.65
C GLN A 203 -15.92 -1.12 36.19
N LYS A 204 -16.26 -1.41 34.93
CA LYS A 204 -17.63 -1.21 34.41
C LYS A 204 -18.68 -2.05 35.13
N ASN A 205 -18.31 -3.19 35.72
CA ASN A 205 -19.22 -4.00 36.51
C ASN A 205 -19.38 -3.48 37.94
N SER A 206 -18.30 -3.02 38.59
CA SER A 206 -18.38 -2.43 39.95
C SER A 206 -19.14 -1.10 39.95
N GLU A 207 -18.92 -0.25 38.94
CA GLU A 207 -19.71 0.99 38.73
C GLU A 207 -21.22 0.71 38.62
N LYS A 208 -21.60 -0.30 37.81
CA LYS A 208 -23.01 -0.72 37.67
C LYS A 208 -23.58 -1.27 38.97
N ALA A 209 -22.81 -2.05 39.72
CA ALA A 209 -23.23 -2.58 41.02
C ALA A 209 -23.48 -1.44 42.04
N LEU A 210 -22.57 -0.46 42.11
CA LEU A 210 -22.71 0.73 42.96
C LEU A 210 -23.94 1.57 42.58
N GLN A 211 -24.15 1.85 41.29
CA GLN A 211 -25.35 2.56 40.83
C GLN A 211 -26.65 1.82 41.17
N THR A 212 -26.66 0.49 41.07
CA THR A 212 -27.84 -0.34 41.37
C THR A 212 -28.17 -0.31 42.87
N SER A 213 -27.15 -0.41 43.73
CA SER A 213 -27.28 -0.27 45.19
C SER A 213 -27.83 1.11 45.59
N GLN A 214 -27.31 2.20 45.00
CA GLN A 214 -27.83 3.55 45.25
C GLN A 214 -29.29 3.72 44.81
N LYS A 215 -29.71 3.14 43.68
CA LYS A 215 -31.12 3.15 43.23
C LYS A 215 -32.02 2.35 44.18
N GLY A 216 -31.55 1.25 44.76
CA GLY A 216 -32.25 0.50 45.80
C GLY A 216 -32.50 1.34 47.06
N LYS A 217 -31.45 1.97 47.60
CA LYS A 217 -31.56 2.85 48.78
C LYS A 217 -32.55 4.01 48.57
N ARG A 218 -32.55 4.65 47.39
CA ARG A 218 -33.50 5.73 47.04
C ARG A 218 -34.95 5.27 46.86
N LYS A 219 -35.21 3.97 46.67
CA LYS A 219 -36.58 3.40 46.69
C LYS A 219 -37.04 3.06 48.12
N ALA A 220 -36.14 2.57 48.98
CA ALA A 220 -36.46 2.25 50.37
C ALA A 220 -36.75 3.50 51.23
N SER A 221 -36.13 4.64 50.91
CA SER A 221 -36.29 5.90 51.66
C SER A 221 -37.49 6.77 51.22
N LYS A 222 -38.41 6.26 50.40
CA LYS A 222 -39.55 7.03 49.87
C LYS A 222 -40.85 6.60 50.55
N ALA A 223 -41.34 7.42 51.48
CA ALA A 223 -42.55 7.13 52.26
C ALA A 223 -43.79 6.90 51.39
N LEU A 224 -44.64 5.95 51.79
CA LEU A 224 -45.92 5.67 51.11
C LEU A 224 -46.89 6.87 51.21
N PRO A 225 -47.53 7.30 50.11
CA PRO A 225 -48.51 8.38 50.14
C PRO A 225 -49.83 7.94 50.79
N LYS A 226 -50.38 8.80 51.66
CA LYS A 226 -51.67 8.58 52.35
C LYS A 226 -52.86 8.63 51.36
N PRO A 227 -53.94 7.85 51.59
CA PRO A 227 -55.07 7.78 50.67
C PRO A 227 -55.96 9.02 50.76
N LYS A 228 -56.30 9.64 49.62
CA LYS A 228 -57.35 10.67 49.53
C LYS A 228 -58.72 10.02 49.26
N LYS A 229 -59.77 10.55 49.90
CA LYS A 229 -61.13 9.99 49.91
C LYS A 229 -61.85 10.14 48.54
N ARG A 230 -62.78 9.19 48.32
CA ARG A 230 -63.64 9.01 47.14
C ARG A 230 -64.56 10.21 46.84
N GLN A 231 -64.88 10.40 45.55
CA GLN A 231 -66.24 10.75 45.12
C GLN A 231 -66.89 9.55 44.42
N LYS A 232 -68.24 9.53 44.36
CA LYS A 232 -69.05 8.30 44.27
C LYS A 232 -70.21 8.46 43.28
N ARG A 233 -70.27 7.61 42.24
CA ARG A 233 -71.48 7.18 41.50
C ARG A 233 -71.24 5.71 41.11
N SER A 234 -71.93 4.72 41.72
CA SER A 234 -73.13 4.03 41.19
C SER A 234 -72.95 3.51 39.75
N SER A 235 -73.20 2.26 39.34
CA SER A 235 -73.59 0.98 39.98
C SER A 235 -73.36 -0.15 38.92
N ARG A 236 -73.76 -1.44 38.99
CA ARG A 236 -74.63 -2.25 39.86
C ARG A 236 -74.27 -3.75 39.65
N GLY A 237 -74.29 -4.59 40.70
CA GLY A 237 -74.28 -6.07 40.56
C GLY A 237 -72.91 -6.78 40.52
N GLY A 238 -72.79 -7.86 41.30
CA GLY A 238 -71.95 -9.03 40.98
C GLY A 238 -72.88 -10.21 40.65
N PRO A 239 -72.57 -11.46 41.03
CA PRO A 239 -71.24 -12.03 41.30
C PRO A 239 -71.09 -13.47 40.67
N ARG A 240 -70.01 -14.17 41.05
CA ARG A 240 -69.82 -15.66 41.11
C ARG A 240 -69.02 -16.35 39.98
N GLY A 241 -68.35 -17.44 40.39
CA GLY A 241 -67.69 -18.45 39.55
C GLY A 241 -66.24 -18.10 39.19
N GLY A 242 -65.18 -18.79 39.65
CA GLY A 242 -65.09 -19.92 40.58
C GLY A 242 -64.52 -21.18 39.90
N ARG A 243 -63.48 -21.78 40.52
CA ARG A 243 -62.79 -23.02 40.11
C ARG A 243 -62.04 -22.95 38.76
N SER A 244 -61.01 -23.74 38.48
CA SER A 244 -59.90 -24.39 39.21
C SER A 244 -59.14 -25.21 38.14
N ASP A 245 -58.00 -25.76 38.52
CA ASP A 245 -57.32 -26.90 37.88
C ASP A 245 -56.37 -26.64 36.69
N GLU A 246 -55.32 -27.47 36.70
CA GLU A 246 -54.09 -27.42 35.89
C GLU A 246 -54.23 -28.24 34.57
N PRO A 247 -53.15 -28.85 34.02
CA PRO A 247 -52.03 -28.22 33.30
C PRO A 247 -51.92 -28.76 31.86
N MET A 248 -51.39 -27.99 30.90
CA MET A 248 -50.86 -28.60 29.66
C MET A 248 -49.80 -27.78 28.93
N GLY A 249 -48.79 -28.50 28.41
CA GLY A 249 -48.16 -28.20 27.11
C GLY A 249 -47.07 -27.12 27.06
N ALA A 250 -45.81 -27.52 27.27
CA ALA A 250 -44.67 -26.73 26.79
C ALA A 250 -44.44 -26.96 25.28
N PRO A 251 -44.36 -25.91 24.43
CA PRO A 251 -43.89 -26.05 23.06
C PRO A 251 -42.36 -26.03 23.00
N SER A 252 -41.78 -26.96 22.26
CA SER A 252 -40.32 -27.10 22.05
C SER A 252 -39.72 -25.93 21.25
N PRO A 253 -38.47 -25.52 21.51
CA PRO A 253 -37.80 -24.48 20.74
C PRO A 253 -37.40 -24.96 19.33
N THR A 254 -37.56 -24.08 18.33
CA THR A 254 -37.12 -24.35 16.95
C THR A 254 -35.59 -24.31 16.81
N PRO A 255 -34.99 -25.17 15.96
CA PRO A 255 -33.54 -25.26 15.83
C PRO A 255 -32.93 -24.04 15.14
N ALA A 256 -31.75 -23.62 15.59
CA ALA A 256 -31.02 -22.49 15.03
C ALA A 256 -30.46 -22.81 13.63
N ARG A 257 -30.58 -21.87 12.68
CA ARG A 257 -30.06 -22.02 11.31
C ARG A 257 -28.53 -21.91 11.33
N VAL A 258 -27.84 -23.04 11.12
CA VAL A 258 -26.37 -23.14 11.04
C VAL A 258 -25.91 -22.91 9.60
N THR A 259 -24.79 -22.21 9.41
CA THR A 259 -24.13 -22.07 8.08
C THR A 259 -23.18 -23.25 7.81
N GLN A 260 -22.79 -23.49 6.55
CA GLN A 260 -21.91 -24.61 6.17
C GLN A 260 -20.55 -24.68 6.90
N SER A 261 -20.12 -23.63 7.61
CA SER A 261 -18.91 -23.61 8.44
C SER A 261 -19.16 -23.77 9.94
N GLY A 262 -20.35 -24.22 10.36
CA GLY A 262 -20.64 -24.65 11.73
C GLY A 262 -20.76 -23.54 12.77
N ARG A 263 -20.91 -22.27 12.37
CA ARG A 263 -20.93 -21.13 13.30
C ARG A 263 -22.34 -20.61 13.55
N SER A 264 -22.73 -20.50 14.81
CA SER A 264 -24.03 -19.94 15.22
C SER A 264 -24.11 -18.43 14.95
N VAL A 265 -25.11 -17.99 14.18
CA VAL A 265 -25.38 -16.57 13.91
C VAL A 265 -26.59 -16.10 14.72
N ASN A 266 -26.34 -15.37 15.81
CA ASN A 266 -27.40 -14.68 16.53
C ASN A 266 -27.70 -13.34 15.85
N LEU A 267 -28.78 -13.29 15.06
CA LEU A 267 -29.30 -12.03 14.50
C LEU A 267 -29.88 -11.14 15.61
N PRO A 268 -29.51 -9.84 15.66
CA PRO A 268 -30.12 -8.87 16.56
C PRO A 268 -31.63 -8.73 16.32
N SER A 269 -32.43 -8.50 17.37
CA SER A 269 -33.90 -8.40 17.30
C SER A 269 -34.44 -7.31 16.38
N LYS A 270 -33.62 -6.31 16.03
CA LYS A 270 -33.93 -5.27 15.02
C LYS A 270 -33.91 -5.77 13.56
N PHE A 271 -33.56 -7.04 13.33
CA PHE A 271 -33.51 -7.72 12.04
C PHE A 271 -34.19 -9.11 12.10
N ARG A 272 -35.15 -9.28 13.03
CA ARG A 272 -36.03 -10.45 13.13
C ARG A 272 -37.43 -10.09 12.67
#